data_AF-V9EIK7-F1
#
_entry.id   AF-V9EIK7-F1
#
_cell.length_a   1.000
_cell.length_b   1.000
_cell.length_c   1.000
_cell.angle_alpha   90.00
_cell.angle_beta   90.00
_cell.angle_gamma   90.00
#
_symmetry.space_group_name_H-M   'P 1'
#
loop_
_entity.id
_entity.type
_entity.pdbx_description
1 polymer ?
#
loop_
_entity_poly.entity_id
_entity_poly.type
_entity_poly.pdbx_seq_one_letter_code
_entity_poly.pdbx_strand_id
1 'polypeptide(L)'
;MFLAAVARPRRDLATGAGFDGKLGIWPFVVEQAAIRSSAKRPAGTIETKSVNVSKVTYRQMLIEKLLPAITERWPWAMDESVKIDVQQDNATPHIPTDDWRFLEAVE
;
A
#
# COMPACT_ATOMS: atom_id res chain seq x y z
N MET A 1 -0.87 10.43 -6.79
CA MET A 1 -1.78 9.28 -6.61
C MET A 1 -1.41 8.57 -5.31
N PHE A 2 -2.36 7.88 -4.69
CA PHE A 2 -2.15 7.12 -3.45
C PHE A 2 -2.65 5.69 -3.63
N LEU A 3 -1.99 4.74 -2.96
CA LEU A 3 -2.59 3.44 -2.66
C LEU A 3 -3.33 3.59 -1.34
N ALA A 4 -4.65 3.46 -1.35
CA ALA A 4 -5.47 3.45 -0.15
C ALA A 4 -6.02 2.04 0.06
N ALA A 5 -5.75 1.46 1.22
CA ALA A 5 -6.17 0.11 1.57
C ALA A 5 -7.12 0.16 2.76
N VAL A 6 -8.30 -0.39 2.56
CA VAL A 6 -9.34 -0.49 3.57
C VAL A 6 -9.96 -1.88 3.54
N ALA A 7 -10.49 -2.26 4.68
CA ALA A 7 -11.15 -3.51 4.95
C ALA A 7 -12.50 -3.23 5.63
N ARG A 8 -13.34 -4.25 5.70
CA ARG A 8 -14.57 -4.16 6.48
C ARG A 8 -14.23 -4.03 7.97
N PRO A 9 -14.68 -2.98 8.67
CA PRO A 9 -14.52 -2.89 10.11
C PRO A 9 -15.15 -4.10 10.80
N ARG A 10 -14.45 -4.70 11.76
CA ARG A 10 -14.94 -5.85 12.53
C ARG A 10 -14.65 -5.66 14.01
N ARG A 11 -15.50 -6.23 14.84
CA ARG A 11 -15.29 -6.31 16.28
C ARG A 11 -15.01 -7.74 16.64
N ASP A 12 -13.92 -7.97 17.37
CA ASP A 12 -13.67 -9.25 18.00
C ASP A 12 -14.64 -9.41 19.18
N LEU A 13 -15.46 -10.45 19.13
CA LEU A 13 -16.45 -10.74 20.17
C LEU A 13 -15.82 -11.36 21.42
N ALA A 14 -14.64 -11.99 21.31
CA ALA A 14 -13.94 -12.63 22.42
C ALA A 14 -13.11 -11.61 23.23
N THR A 15 -12.34 -10.76 22.55
CA THR A 15 -11.47 -9.76 23.22
C THR A 15 -12.14 -8.39 23.38
N GLY A 16 -13.24 -8.13 22.66
CA GLY A 16 -13.88 -6.82 22.60
C GLY A 16 -13.13 -5.79 21.75
N ALA A 17 -11.95 -6.15 21.21
CA ALA A 17 -11.12 -5.27 20.39
C ALA A 17 -11.80 -4.93 19.05
N GLY A 18 -11.67 -3.67 18.62
CA GLY A 18 -12.22 -3.18 17.36
C GLY A 18 -11.14 -3.04 16.29
N PHE A 19 -11.39 -3.59 15.11
CA PHE A 19 -10.66 -3.29 13.89
C PHE A 19 -11.48 -2.29 13.07
N ASP A 20 -10.95 -1.08 12.88
CA ASP A 20 -11.67 0.02 12.21
C ASP A 20 -11.62 -0.09 10.68
N GLY A 21 -11.01 -1.14 10.13
CA GLY A 21 -10.90 -1.39 8.71
C GLY A 21 -9.83 -0.57 8.01
N LYS A 22 -9.07 0.29 8.68
CA LYS A 22 -8.07 1.14 8.03
C LYS A 22 -6.70 0.48 8.04
N LEU A 23 -6.21 0.08 6.87
CA LEU A 23 -4.87 -0.48 6.72
C LEU A 23 -3.85 0.64 6.48
N GLY A 24 -4.11 1.52 5.51
CA GLY A 24 -3.23 2.65 5.28
C GLY A 24 -3.51 3.44 4.01
N ILE A 25 -2.77 4.55 3.87
CA ILE A 25 -2.72 5.38 2.67
C ILE A 25 -1.26 5.73 2.37
N TRP A 26 -0.78 5.39 1.18
CA TRP A 26 0.62 5.57 0.82
C TRP A 26 0.74 6.35 -0.50
N PRO A 27 1.48 7.48 -0.52
CA PRO A 27 1.68 8.25 -1.74
C PRO A 27 2.64 7.55 -2.71
N PHE A 28 2.35 7.63 -4.00
CA PHE A 28 3.33 7.28 -5.05
C PHE A 28 4.26 8.47 -5.28
N VAL A 29 5.29 8.60 -4.44
CA VAL A 29 6.25 9.70 -4.47
C VAL A 29 7.68 9.23 -4.23
N VAL A 30 8.63 10.04 -4.67
CA VAL A 30 10.06 9.91 -4.35
C VAL A 30 10.58 11.22 -3.80
N GLU A 31 11.53 11.15 -2.88
CA GLU A 31 12.30 12.31 -2.46
C GLU A 31 13.53 12.44 -3.35
N GLN A 32 13.68 13.59 -3.99
CA GLN A 32 14.83 13.88 -4.85
C GLN A 32 15.25 15.33 -4.72
N ALA A 33 16.55 15.61 -4.92
CA ALA A 33 17.05 16.96 -4.96
C ALA A 33 16.47 17.77 -6.14
N ALA A 34 16.17 19.04 -5.89
CA ALA A 34 15.76 20.00 -6.91
C ALA A 34 16.88 20.18 -7.94
N ILE A 35 16.59 19.88 -9.21
CA ILE A 35 17.59 20.01 -10.29
C ILE A 35 17.78 21.48 -10.68
N ARG A 36 16.71 22.27 -10.65
CA ARG A 36 16.71 23.68 -11.06
C ARG A 36 16.40 24.55 -9.86
N SER A 37 17.11 25.66 -9.76
CA SER A 37 16.77 26.73 -8.83
C SER A 37 15.48 27.42 -9.27
N SER A 38 14.65 27.79 -8.32
CA SER A 38 13.53 28.71 -8.46
C SER A 38 13.61 29.76 -7.36
N ALA A 39 12.85 30.85 -7.49
CA ALA A 39 12.85 31.94 -6.51
C ALA A 39 12.63 31.50 -5.05
N LYS A 40 11.91 30.39 -4.84
CA LYS A 40 11.60 29.85 -3.50
C LYS A 40 12.33 28.55 -3.19
N ARG A 41 13.15 28.04 -4.10
CA ARG A 41 13.75 26.71 -3.99
C ARG A 41 15.09 26.64 -4.70
N PRO A 42 16.20 26.80 -3.98
CA PRO A 42 17.54 26.58 -4.54
C PRO A 42 17.68 25.16 -5.07
N ALA A 43 18.46 24.98 -6.14
CA ALA A 43 18.88 23.66 -6.57
C ALA A 43 19.55 22.90 -5.41
N GLY A 44 19.32 21.60 -5.33
CA GLY A 44 19.77 20.76 -4.20
C GLY A 44 18.74 20.60 -3.07
N THR A 45 17.72 21.46 -2.98
CA THR A 45 16.67 21.30 -1.95
C THR A 45 15.93 19.98 -2.15
N ILE A 46 15.76 19.17 -1.10
CA ILE A 46 14.99 17.93 -1.19
C ILE A 46 13.53 18.22 -1.51
N GLU A 47 13.00 17.49 -2.49
CA GLU A 47 11.63 17.61 -2.97
C GLU A 47 10.94 16.26 -3.06
N THR A 48 9.74 16.19 -2.51
CA THR A 48 8.80 15.11 -2.80
C THR A 48 8.20 15.32 -4.19
N LYS A 49 8.41 14.38 -5.10
CA LYS A 49 7.83 14.38 -6.45
C LYS A 49 6.94 13.17 -6.66
N SER A 50 5.84 13.37 -7.39
CA SER A 50 4.98 12.28 -7.81
C SER A 50 5.70 11.35 -8.78
N VAL A 51 5.55 10.04 -8.56
CA VAL A 51 6.00 9.01 -9.50
C VAL A 51 4.82 8.55 -10.35
N ASN A 52 5.10 8.21 -11.61
CA ASN A 52 4.11 7.60 -12.47
C ASN A 52 3.77 6.18 -11.96
N VAL A 53 2.49 5.84 -11.95
CA VAL A 53 2.03 4.54 -11.47
C VAL A 53 1.90 3.58 -12.63
N SER A 54 2.82 2.63 -12.67
CA SER A 54 2.84 1.49 -13.56
C SER A 54 2.48 0.22 -12.80
N LYS A 55 2.27 -0.89 -13.53
CA LYS A 55 2.12 -2.22 -12.92
C LYS A 55 3.27 -2.60 -12.00
N VAL A 56 4.49 -2.19 -12.34
CA VAL A 56 5.70 -2.48 -11.54
C VAL A 56 5.66 -1.74 -10.21
N THR A 57 5.45 -0.42 -10.25
CA THR A 57 5.42 0.41 -9.04
C THR A 57 4.21 0.10 -8.17
N TYR A 58 3.07 -0.26 -8.79
CA TYR A 58 1.88 -0.67 -8.06
C TYR A 58 2.09 -1.98 -7.32
N ARG A 59 2.66 -3.00 -7.99
CA ARG A 59 3.04 -4.27 -7.36
C ARG A 59 3.97 -4.06 -6.16
N GLN A 60 5.01 -3.24 -6.32
CA GLN A 60 5.94 -2.93 -5.23
C GLN A 60 5.21 -2.33 -4.03
N MET A 61 4.26 -1.43 -4.25
CA MET A 61 3.47 -0.85 -3.16
C MET A 61 2.56 -1.88 -2.47
N LEU A 62 2.00 -2.84 -3.21
CA LEU A 62 1.27 -3.94 -2.57
C LEU A 62 2.20 -4.79 -1.69
N ILE A 63 3.37 -5.16 -2.18
CA ILE A 63 4.31 -6.02 -1.44
C ILE A 63 4.91 -5.27 -0.24
N GLU A 64 5.41 -4.05 -0.44
CA GLU A 64 6.19 -3.33 0.57
C GLU A 64 5.32 -2.57 1.57
N LYS A 65 4.05 -2.30 1.24
CA LYS A 65 3.15 -1.49 2.08
C LYS A 65 1.90 -2.24 2.49
N LEU A 66 1.17 -2.84 1.54
CA LEU A 66 -0.10 -3.50 1.85
C LEU A 66 0.10 -4.76 2.69
N LEU A 67 0.96 -5.69 2.27
CA LEU A 67 1.14 -6.97 2.97
C LEU A 67 1.59 -6.76 4.43
N PRO A 68 2.63 -5.94 4.74
CA PRO A 68 2.99 -5.66 6.12
C PRO A 68 1.86 -5.01 6.91
N ALA A 69 1.09 -4.09 6.32
CA ALA A 69 0.00 -3.42 7.00
C ALA A 69 -1.16 -4.36 7.34
N ILE A 70 -1.44 -5.35 6.49
CA ILE A 70 -2.41 -6.41 6.80
C ILE A 70 -1.94 -7.16 8.05
N THR A 71 -0.71 -7.68 8.03
CA THR A 71 -0.14 -8.44 9.15
C THR A 71 -0.09 -7.65 10.45
N GLU A 72 0.30 -6.37 10.40
CA GLU A 72 0.44 -5.51 11.58
C GLU A 72 -0.90 -5.09 12.18
N ARG A 73 -1.89 -4.76 11.34
CA ARG A 73 -3.11 -4.06 11.78
C ARG A 73 -4.36 -4.90 11.79
N TRP A 74 -4.40 -5.98 11.01
CA TRP A 74 -5.55 -6.85 10.92
C TRP A 74 -5.43 -7.94 12.00
N PRO A 75 -6.22 -7.91 13.09
CA PRO A 75 -5.92 -8.69 14.29
C PRO A 75 -5.97 -10.22 14.12
N TRP A 76 -6.60 -10.67 13.03
CA TRP A 76 -6.86 -12.07 12.69
C TRP A 76 -6.17 -12.46 11.37
N ALA A 77 -5.17 -11.68 10.93
CA ALA A 77 -4.36 -12.02 9.74
C ALA A 77 -3.43 -13.21 9.97
N MET A 78 -3.07 -13.50 11.22
CA MET A 78 -2.22 -14.65 11.58
C MET A 78 -3.01 -15.95 11.83
N ASP A 79 -4.34 -15.89 11.73
CA ASP A 79 -5.18 -17.08 11.82
C ASP A 79 -5.23 -17.73 10.43
N GLU A 80 -4.57 -18.88 10.27
CA GLU A 80 -4.53 -19.64 9.00
C GLU A 80 -5.91 -20.05 8.48
N SER A 81 -6.94 -20.06 9.33
CA SER A 81 -8.32 -20.32 8.91
C SER A 81 -8.96 -19.10 8.21
N VAL A 82 -8.34 -17.92 8.31
CA VAL A 82 -8.82 -16.67 7.73
C VAL A 82 -8.21 -16.47 6.35
N LYS A 83 -9.06 -16.59 5.33
CA LYS A 83 -8.71 -16.15 3.98
C LYS A 83 -8.90 -14.64 3.84
N ILE A 84 -7.87 -13.94 3.39
CA ILE A 84 -7.92 -12.51 3.04
C ILE A 84 -7.88 -12.36 1.52
N ASP A 85 -8.96 -11.82 0.94
CA ASP A 85 -9.03 -11.52 -0.48
C ASP A 85 -8.68 -10.04 -0.72
N VAL A 86 -7.63 -9.79 -1.50
CA VAL A 86 -7.23 -8.43 -1.91
C VAL A 86 -7.98 -8.06 -3.20
N GLN A 87 -8.92 -7.13 -3.09
CA GLN A 87 -9.68 -6.63 -4.23
C GLN A 87 -9.07 -5.32 -4.76
N GLN A 88 -8.91 -5.24 -6.07
CA GLN A 88 -8.49 -4.05 -6.81
C GLN A 88 -9.62 -3.60 -7.73
N ASP A 89 -9.66 -2.31 -8.12
CA ASP A 89 -10.51 -1.87 -9.24
C ASP A 89 -9.89 -2.28 -10.60
N ASN A 90 -10.47 -1.86 -11.72
CA ASN A 90 -9.97 -2.22 -13.05
C ASN A 90 -9.01 -1.17 -13.67
N ALA A 91 -8.25 -0.43 -12.85
CA ALA A 91 -7.27 0.53 -13.37
C ALA A 91 -6.10 -0.18 -14.09
N THR A 92 -5.63 0.43 -15.19
CA THR A 92 -4.52 -0.08 -16.01
C THR A 92 -3.27 -0.52 -15.23
N PRO A 93 -2.84 0.18 -14.15
CA PRO A 93 -1.67 -0.21 -13.37
C PRO A 93 -1.87 -1.41 -12.44
N HIS A 94 -3.07 -1.96 -12.32
CA HIS A 94 -3.34 -3.07 -11.41
C HIS A 94 -2.73 -4.38 -11.93
N ILE A 95 -2.35 -5.23 -10.98
CA ILE A 95 -1.74 -6.53 -11.27
C ILE A 95 -2.85 -7.57 -11.48
N PRO A 96 -2.62 -8.57 -12.36
CA PRO A 96 -3.55 -9.67 -12.49
C PRO A 96 -3.59 -10.49 -11.19
N THR A 97 -4.66 -11.27 -11.01
CA THR A 97 -4.88 -12.07 -9.79
C THR A 97 -3.84 -13.18 -9.61
N ASP A 98 -3.19 -13.59 -10.69
CA ASP A 98 -2.15 -14.63 -10.75
C ASP A 98 -0.73 -14.05 -10.86
N ASP A 99 -0.53 -12.79 -10.45
CA ASP A 99 0.78 -12.16 -10.48
C ASP A 99 1.78 -12.89 -9.57
N TRP A 100 2.68 -13.65 -10.20
CA TRP A 100 3.58 -14.56 -9.50
C TRP A 100 4.48 -13.89 -8.46
N ARG A 101 4.89 -12.63 -8.68
CA ARG A 101 5.76 -11.88 -7.75
C ARG A 101 5.00 -11.46 -6.50
N PHE A 102 3.72 -11.10 -6.66
CA PHE A 102 2.88 -10.82 -5.51
C PHE A 102 2.60 -12.11 -4.73
N LEU A 103 2.28 -13.20 -5.43
CA LEU A 103 2.05 -14.51 -4.81
C LEU A 103 3.28 -15.04 -4.07
N GLU A 104 4.48 -14.89 -4.62
CA GLU A 104 5.74 -15.28 -3.97
C GLU A 104 6.01 -14.48 -2.68
N ALA A 105 5.51 -13.24 -2.59
CA ALA A 105 5.66 -12.39 -1.41
C ALA A 105 4.58 -12.64 -0.33
N VAL A 106 3.52 -13.37 -0.66
CA VAL A 106 2.51 -13.83 0.31
C VAL A 106 3.05 -15.12 0.92
N GLU A 107 3.77 -14.97 2.04
CA GLU A 107 4.24 -16.08 2.89
C GLU A 107 3.13 -16.54 3.85
#